data_AF-A0A8C0MK99-F1
#
_entry.id   AF-A0A8C0MK99-F1
#
_cell.length_a   1.000
_cell.length_b   1.000
_cell.length_c   1.000
_cell.angle_alpha   90.00
_cell.angle_beta   90.00
_cell.angle_gamma   90.00
#
_symmetry.space_group_name_H-M   'P 1'
#
loop_
_entity.id
_entity.type
_entity.pdbx_description
1 polymer ?
#
loop_
_entity_poly.entity_id
_entity_poly.type
_entity_poly.pdbx_seq_one_letter_code
_entity_poly.pdbx_strand_id
1 'polypeptide(L)'
;MGGLKDELLKGIWHAFTALDLDHSGKVSKSQLKVQDNFDKIEFNRMCWTLCVKKNLTKSPLLITEDDAFKVWVIFNFLSEDKYPLIIVPEEIEYLLKKLTEAMGGGWQQEQFEHYKINFDDSKDGLSVWELIELIGNGQFSKGMDRQTVSMAINEVFNELILDVLKQGYMMKKGHRRKNWTERWFVLKPNIISYYVSEDLKDKKGDILLDENCCVESLPDKDGKKCLFLIKCFDKTFEISASDKKKKQEWIQAIHSTIHLLKLGSPPPHKEARQRRKELRKKLLAEQEELERQMKELQAANENKQQELETVRKKLEEAASRAAEEEKKRLQTQVELQARFSTELEREKLIRQQMEEQVAQKSSELEQYLQRVRELEDMYLKLQEALEDERQARQDEETVRKLQARLLEEESSKRAELEKWHLEQQQAIQTTEAEKQELENQRVMKEQALQEAMEQLEQLELERKQALEQYEGVKKKLEMATSKTKSWKDKVAQHEGLIRLIEPGSKNPHLITNWGPAAFTQAELEEREKSWKGKKSTE
;
A
#
# COMPACT_ATOMS: atom_id res chain seq x y z
N MET A 1 -63.41 -60.25 -4.13
CA MET A 1 -64.29 -59.98 -5.29
C MET A 1 -63.55 -59.40 -6.51
N GLY A 2 -62.49 -58.60 -6.38
CA GLY A 2 -61.75 -58.05 -7.55
C GLY A 2 -61.24 -59.11 -8.53
N GLY A 3 -60.34 -60.00 -8.09
CA GLY A 3 -59.58 -60.88 -8.97
C GLY A 3 -60.35 -61.63 -10.07
N LEU A 4 -61.56 -62.16 -9.81
CA LEU A 4 -62.35 -62.83 -10.86
C LEU A 4 -62.76 -61.87 -11.99
N LYS A 5 -63.08 -60.62 -11.67
CA LYS A 5 -63.37 -59.59 -12.69
C LYS A 5 -62.12 -59.29 -13.51
N ASP A 6 -61.00 -59.11 -12.84
CA ASP A 6 -59.74 -58.68 -13.46
C ASP A 6 -59.13 -59.79 -14.36
N GLU A 7 -59.26 -61.05 -13.96
CA GLU A 7 -58.92 -62.22 -14.79
C GLU A 7 -59.79 -62.32 -16.06
N LEU A 8 -61.08 -62.00 -15.97
CA LEU A 8 -62.01 -62.07 -17.12
C LEU A 8 -61.84 -60.89 -18.09
N LEU A 9 -61.46 -59.70 -17.58
CA LEU A 9 -61.20 -58.52 -18.41
C LEU A 9 -60.08 -58.74 -19.44
N LYS A 10 -59.12 -59.65 -19.19
CA LYS A 10 -58.07 -59.99 -20.15
C LYS A 10 -58.60 -60.74 -21.37
N GLY A 11 -59.43 -61.75 -21.16
CA GLY A 11 -60.11 -62.47 -22.25
C GLY A 11 -61.07 -61.57 -23.03
N ILE A 12 -61.79 -60.70 -22.33
CA ILE A 12 -62.67 -59.68 -22.95
C ILE A 12 -61.87 -58.73 -23.85
N TRP A 13 -60.73 -58.19 -23.37
CA TRP A 13 -59.91 -57.26 -24.13
C TRP A 13 -59.46 -57.85 -25.48
N HIS A 14 -58.87 -59.06 -25.47
CA HIS A 14 -58.47 -59.75 -26.69
C HIS A 14 -59.63 -59.94 -27.68
N ALA A 15 -60.83 -60.29 -27.18
CA ALA A 15 -62.00 -60.48 -28.02
C ALA A 15 -62.54 -59.16 -28.61
N PHE A 16 -62.57 -58.07 -27.83
CA PHE A 16 -63.07 -56.76 -28.28
C PHE A 16 -62.08 -56.07 -29.21
N THR A 17 -60.78 -56.03 -28.89
CA THR A 17 -59.76 -55.51 -29.81
C THR A 17 -59.75 -56.26 -31.14
N ALA A 18 -60.01 -57.57 -31.14
CA ALA A 18 -60.18 -58.33 -32.38
C ALA A 18 -61.46 -57.94 -33.16
N LEU A 19 -62.54 -57.49 -32.51
CA LEU A 19 -63.80 -57.09 -33.16
C LEU A 19 -63.79 -55.64 -33.66
N ASP A 20 -63.15 -54.73 -32.93
CA ASP A 20 -63.06 -53.31 -33.31
C ASP A 20 -62.30 -53.11 -34.64
N LEU A 21 -61.30 -53.98 -34.90
CA LEU A 21 -60.55 -54.07 -36.16
C LEU A 21 -61.41 -54.40 -37.39
N ASP A 22 -62.57 -55.03 -37.24
CA ASP A 22 -63.50 -55.31 -38.35
C ASP A 22 -64.51 -54.17 -38.59
N HIS A 23 -64.57 -53.20 -37.67
CA HIS A 23 -65.67 -52.21 -37.56
C HIS A 23 -67.09 -52.85 -37.47
N SER A 24 -67.19 -54.14 -37.09
CA SER A 24 -68.44 -54.93 -37.08
C SER A 24 -69.19 -54.89 -35.74
N GLY A 25 -68.81 -53.97 -34.84
CA GLY A 25 -69.16 -53.96 -33.42
C GLY A 25 -70.64 -53.76 -33.07
N LYS A 26 -71.44 -54.83 -33.12
CA LYS A 26 -72.74 -54.95 -32.42
C LYS A 26 -72.82 -56.22 -31.58
N VAL A 27 -71.90 -56.39 -30.63
CA VAL A 27 -72.05 -57.36 -29.54
C VAL A 27 -73.20 -56.88 -28.64
N SER A 28 -74.28 -57.66 -28.55
CA SER A 28 -75.41 -57.26 -27.71
C SER A 28 -75.11 -57.49 -26.24
N LYS A 29 -75.35 -56.49 -25.38
CA LYS A 29 -75.27 -56.65 -23.90
C LYS A 29 -76.14 -57.82 -23.39
N SER A 30 -77.17 -58.23 -24.13
CA SER A 30 -78.01 -59.39 -23.77
C SER A 30 -77.28 -60.74 -23.83
N GLN A 31 -76.17 -60.85 -24.56
CA GLN A 31 -75.37 -62.07 -24.69
C GLN A 31 -74.40 -62.29 -23.52
N LEU A 32 -74.07 -61.24 -22.77
CA LEU A 32 -73.18 -61.28 -21.60
C LEU A 32 -73.95 -61.43 -20.28
N LYS A 33 -74.95 -62.32 -20.25
CA LYS A 33 -75.60 -62.75 -19.00
C LYS A 33 -74.78 -63.85 -18.35
N VAL A 34 -74.12 -63.53 -17.23
CA VAL A 34 -73.53 -64.53 -16.33
C VAL A 34 -74.66 -65.41 -15.79
N GLN A 35 -74.54 -66.73 -15.99
CA GLN A 35 -75.42 -67.73 -15.38
C GLN A 35 -74.80 -68.24 -14.08
N ASP A 36 -75.61 -68.81 -13.18
CA ASP A 36 -75.15 -69.26 -11.86
C ASP A 36 -74.04 -70.34 -11.91
N ASN A 37 -73.98 -71.12 -13.00
CA ASN A 37 -72.92 -72.07 -13.30
C ASN A 37 -71.90 -71.48 -14.29
N PHE A 38 -71.13 -70.47 -13.89
CA PHE A 38 -70.14 -69.82 -14.75
C PHE A 38 -68.85 -70.65 -14.90
N ASP A 39 -68.63 -71.27 -16.06
CA ASP A 39 -67.35 -71.91 -16.40
C ASP A 39 -66.36 -70.91 -17.04
N LYS A 40 -65.27 -70.63 -16.32
CA LYS A 40 -64.19 -69.73 -16.75
C LYS A 40 -63.44 -70.23 -17.99
N ILE A 41 -63.34 -71.54 -18.20
CA ILE A 41 -62.66 -72.16 -19.34
C ILE A 41 -63.54 -72.10 -20.60
N GLU A 42 -64.84 -72.33 -20.47
CA GLU A 42 -65.79 -72.14 -21.56
C GLU A 42 -65.84 -70.67 -22.01
N PHE A 43 -65.91 -69.74 -21.04
CA PHE A 43 -65.83 -68.30 -21.33
C PHE A 43 -64.52 -67.92 -22.03
N ASN A 44 -63.38 -68.40 -21.54
CA ASN A 44 -62.08 -68.18 -22.19
C ASN A 44 -62.04 -68.77 -23.61
N ARG A 45 -62.66 -69.94 -23.84
CA ARG A 45 -62.73 -70.55 -25.16
C ARG A 45 -63.61 -69.73 -26.12
N MET A 46 -64.71 -69.13 -25.66
CA MET A 46 -65.48 -68.15 -26.43
C MET A 46 -64.60 -66.96 -26.84
N CYS A 47 -63.91 -66.31 -25.90
CA CYS A 47 -63.01 -65.20 -26.18
C CYS A 47 -61.91 -65.58 -27.20
N TRP A 48 -61.27 -66.73 -27.02
CA TRP A 48 -60.27 -67.27 -27.96
C TRP A 48 -60.81 -67.41 -29.39
N THR A 49 -62.00 -67.97 -29.58
CA THR A 49 -62.58 -68.17 -30.93
C THR A 49 -62.84 -66.87 -31.68
N LEU A 50 -62.99 -65.74 -30.99
CA LEU A 50 -63.16 -64.41 -31.58
C LEU A 50 -61.83 -63.78 -32.03
N CYS A 51 -60.71 -64.07 -31.34
CA CYS A 51 -59.41 -63.44 -31.62
C CYS A 51 -58.39 -64.33 -32.35
N VAL A 52 -58.42 -65.66 -32.21
CA VAL A 52 -57.39 -66.56 -32.75
C VAL A 52 -57.20 -66.43 -34.26
N LYS A 53 -58.29 -66.46 -35.04
CA LYS A 53 -58.29 -66.51 -36.51
C LYS A 53 -57.68 -65.29 -37.20
N LYS A 54 -57.43 -64.22 -36.45
CA LYS A 54 -56.92 -62.94 -36.96
C LYS A 54 -55.44 -62.70 -36.64
N ASN A 55 -54.96 -63.31 -35.56
CA ASN A 55 -53.65 -63.00 -34.97
C ASN A 55 -52.68 -64.18 -35.02
N LEU A 56 -53.16 -65.43 -35.05
CA LEU A 56 -52.30 -66.60 -35.17
C LEU A 56 -51.89 -66.78 -36.64
N THR A 57 -50.58 -66.75 -36.92
CA THR A 57 -50.07 -66.92 -38.29
C THR A 57 -50.31 -68.34 -38.80
N LYS A 58 -50.42 -68.51 -40.12
CA LYS A 58 -50.60 -69.83 -40.78
C LYS A 58 -49.29 -70.64 -40.87
N SER A 59 -48.32 -70.37 -40.00
CA SER A 59 -47.06 -71.08 -39.94
C SER A 59 -47.26 -72.50 -39.36
N PRO A 60 -46.48 -73.51 -39.79
CA PRO A 60 -46.59 -74.86 -39.26
C PRO A 60 -45.93 -74.97 -37.87
N LEU A 61 -46.63 -74.51 -36.84
CA LEU A 61 -46.20 -74.64 -35.44
C LEU A 61 -46.22 -76.11 -34.98
N LEU A 62 -45.32 -76.45 -34.05
CA LEU A 62 -45.23 -77.77 -33.43
C LEU A 62 -46.48 -78.12 -32.61
N ILE A 63 -47.10 -77.14 -31.97
CA ILE A 63 -48.26 -77.30 -31.06
C ILE A 63 -49.61 -77.41 -31.82
N THR A 64 -50.69 -77.80 -31.14
CA THR A 64 -52.06 -77.77 -31.72
C THR A 64 -52.79 -76.45 -31.41
N GLU A 65 -53.95 -76.20 -32.05
CA GLU A 65 -54.79 -75.04 -31.71
C GLU A 65 -55.31 -75.08 -30.26
N ASP A 66 -55.59 -76.28 -29.72
CA ASP A 66 -56.01 -76.44 -28.33
C ASP A 66 -54.85 -76.28 -27.34
N ASP A 67 -53.62 -76.59 -27.74
CA ASP A 67 -52.42 -76.24 -26.97
C ASP A 67 -52.13 -74.73 -27.02
N ALA A 68 -52.28 -74.10 -28.19
CA ALA A 68 -52.19 -72.65 -28.33
C ALA A 68 -53.25 -71.91 -27.49
N PHE A 69 -54.47 -72.45 -27.40
CA PHE A 69 -55.49 -71.99 -26.46
C PHE A 69 -55.04 -72.09 -24.99
N LYS A 70 -54.45 -73.23 -24.58
CA LYS A 70 -53.91 -73.39 -23.22
C LYS A 70 -52.81 -72.38 -22.93
N VAL A 71 -51.87 -72.18 -23.87
CA VAL A 71 -50.82 -71.15 -23.78
C VAL A 71 -51.42 -69.74 -23.70
N TRP A 72 -52.50 -69.43 -24.44
CA TRP A 72 -53.20 -68.14 -24.33
C TRP A 72 -53.86 -67.93 -22.96
N VAL A 73 -54.46 -68.96 -22.37
CA VAL A 73 -55.01 -68.87 -21.00
C VAL A 73 -53.89 -68.77 -19.94
N ILE A 74 -52.77 -69.48 -20.12
CA ILE A 74 -51.57 -69.35 -19.28
C ILE A 74 -50.97 -67.95 -19.38
N PHE A 75 -50.92 -67.36 -20.58
CA PHE A 75 -50.53 -65.97 -20.78
C PHE A 75 -51.47 -65.02 -20.03
N ASN A 76 -52.80 -65.18 -20.14
CA ASN A 76 -53.74 -64.33 -19.40
C ASN A 76 -53.54 -64.45 -17.88
N PHE A 77 -53.21 -65.65 -17.39
CA PHE A 77 -52.87 -65.85 -15.98
C PHE A 77 -51.53 -65.21 -15.58
N LEU A 78 -50.45 -65.34 -16.37
CA LEU A 78 -49.10 -64.88 -16.00
C LEU A 78 -48.85 -63.40 -16.29
N SER A 79 -49.41 -62.87 -17.38
CA SER A 79 -49.24 -61.49 -17.87
C SER A 79 -49.48 -60.43 -16.80
N GLU A 80 -48.90 -59.25 -17.03
CA GLU A 80 -49.19 -58.09 -16.21
C GLU A 80 -50.61 -57.54 -16.47
N ASP A 81 -51.07 -56.66 -15.58
CA ASP A 81 -52.45 -56.13 -15.59
C ASP A 81 -52.49 -54.69 -16.17
N LYS A 82 -51.56 -54.41 -17.10
CA LYS A 82 -51.49 -53.21 -17.95
C LYS A 82 -51.93 -53.59 -19.36
N TYR A 83 -52.52 -52.65 -20.11
CA TYR A 83 -52.93 -52.84 -21.50
C TYR A 83 -52.06 -51.97 -22.45
N PRO A 84 -51.61 -52.46 -23.62
CA PRO A 84 -51.84 -53.81 -24.16
C PRO A 84 -51.20 -54.90 -23.29
N LEU A 85 -51.82 -56.09 -23.24
CA LEU A 85 -51.35 -57.16 -22.38
C LEU A 85 -49.99 -57.69 -22.87
N ILE A 86 -49.04 -57.78 -21.93
CA ILE A 86 -47.71 -58.35 -22.13
C ILE A 86 -47.34 -59.33 -21.02
N ILE A 87 -46.49 -60.29 -21.35
CA ILE A 87 -45.77 -61.14 -20.39
C ILE A 87 -44.31 -60.68 -20.32
N VAL A 88 -43.84 -60.37 -19.11
CA VAL A 88 -42.48 -59.89 -18.85
C VAL A 88 -41.46 -61.04 -18.91
N PRO A 89 -40.17 -60.77 -19.23
CA PRO A 89 -39.13 -61.81 -19.37
C PRO A 89 -39.08 -62.82 -18.22
N GLU A 90 -39.25 -62.41 -16.97
CA GLU A 90 -39.17 -63.28 -15.79
C GLU A 90 -40.35 -64.27 -15.70
N GLU A 91 -41.52 -63.92 -16.25
CA GLU A 91 -42.67 -64.82 -16.32
C GLU A 91 -42.61 -65.73 -17.56
N ILE A 92 -41.96 -65.28 -18.64
CA ILE A 92 -41.58 -66.14 -19.78
C ILE A 92 -40.58 -67.20 -19.30
N GLU A 93 -39.54 -66.78 -18.58
CA GLU A 93 -38.53 -67.68 -18.00
C GLU A 93 -39.16 -68.72 -17.08
N TYR A 94 -40.04 -68.30 -16.17
CA TYR A 94 -40.80 -69.19 -15.30
C TYR A 94 -41.65 -70.21 -16.08
N LEU A 95 -42.35 -69.77 -17.14
CA LEU A 95 -43.16 -70.65 -17.97
C LEU A 95 -42.30 -71.66 -18.76
N LEU A 96 -41.21 -71.20 -19.39
CA LEU A 96 -40.32 -72.07 -20.16
C LEU A 96 -39.55 -73.06 -19.26
N LYS A 97 -39.18 -72.65 -18.03
CA LYS A 97 -38.65 -73.57 -16.99
C LYS A 97 -39.66 -74.67 -16.68
N LYS A 98 -40.90 -74.29 -16.34
CA LYS A 98 -42.00 -75.23 -16.06
C LYS A 98 -42.30 -76.19 -17.21
N LEU A 99 -42.28 -75.71 -18.46
CA LEU A 99 -42.48 -76.55 -19.64
C LEU A 99 -41.30 -77.52 -19.84
N THR A 100 -40.06 -77.05 -19.70
CA THR A 100 -38.85 -77.90 -19.80
C THR A 100 -38.83 -78.98 -18.72
N GLU A 101 -39.18 -78.63 -17.48
CA GLU A 101 -39.32 -79.58 -16.36
C GLU A 101 -40.39 -80.65 -16.65
N ALA A 102 -41.57 -80.26 -17.15
CA ALA A 102 -42.65 -81.19 -17.49
C ALA A 102 -42.34 -82.06 -18.72
N MET A 103 -41.45 -81.62 -19.63
CA MET A 103 -40.88 -82.48 -20.70
C MET A 103 -39.78 -83.43 -20.18
N GLY A 104 -39.39 -83.35 -18.90
CA GLY A 104 -38.27 -84.11 -18.33
C GLY A 104 -36.89 -83.63 -18.78
N GLY A 105 -36.80 -82.43 -19.35
CA GLY A 105 -35.55 -81.82 -19.83
C GLY A 105 -34.79 -81.06 -18.74
N GLY A 106 -33.49 -80.86 -18.97
CA GLY A 106 -32.67 -79.94 -18.18
C GLY A 106 -32.77 -78.51 -18.71
N TRP A 107 -33.05 -77.55 -17.83
CA TRP A 107 -33.13 -76.13 -18.19
C TRP A 107 -31.79 -75.57 -18.68
N GLN A 108 -31.81 -74.82 -19.80
CA GLN A 108 -30.64 -74.22 -20.44
C GLN A 108 -30.62 -72.71 -20.22
N GLN A 109 -30.08 -72.25 -19.07
CA GLN A 109 -30.08 -70.82 -18.72
C GLN A 109 -29.38 -69.96 -19.77
N GLU A 110 -28.21 -70.39 -20.28
CA GLU A 110 -27.44 -69.64 -21.29
C GLU A 110 -28.24 -69.36 -22.57
N GLN A 111 -29.06 -70.32 -23.03
CA GLN A 111 -29.93 -70.11 -24.19
C GLN A 111 -31.00 -69.04 -23.91
N PHE A 112 -31.50 -68.96 -22.67
CA PHE A 112 -32.47 -67.94 -22.28
C PHE A 112 -31.81 -66.57 -22.06
N GLU A 113 -30.61 -66.49 -21.48
CA GLU A 113 -29.88 -65.22 -21.38
C GLU A 113 -29.54 -64.66 -22.76
N HIS A 114 -29.08 -65.50 -23.70
CA HIS A 114 -28.89 -65.07 -25.09
C HIS A 114 -30.20 -64.66 -25.76
N TYR A 115 -31.35 -65.25 -25.42
CA TYR A 115 -32.65 -64.77 -25.88
C TYR A 115 -33.01 -63.41 -25.24
N LYS A 116 -32.72 -63.22 -23.95
CA LYS A 116 -32.97 -61.99 -23.18
C LYS A 116 -32.09 -60.81 -23.63
N ILE A 117 -30.85 -61.07 -24.06
CA ILE A 117 -29.94 -60.05 -24.62
C ILE A 117 -30.36 -59.66 -26.05
N ASN A 118 -30.99 -60.56 -26.81
CA ASN A 118 -31.59 -60.24 -28.11
C ASN A 118 -33.06 -59.76 -27.99
N PHE A 119 -33.53 -59.54 -26.76
CA PHE A 119 -34.81 -58.92 -26.49
C PHE A 119 -34.62 -57.41 -26.65
N ASP A 120 -35.23 -56.83 -27.69
CA ASP A 120 -35.06 -55.42 -28.04
C ASP A 120 -35.35 -54.50 -26.84
N ASP A 121 -34.41 -53.60 -26.51
CA ASP A 121 -34.47 -52.66 -25.38
C ASP A 121 -35.73 -51.78 -25.39
N SER A 122 -36.44 -51.71 -26.53
CA SER A 122 -37.73 -51.01 -26.68
C SER A 122 -38.97 -51.76 -26.17
N LYS A 123 -38.86 -53.06 -25.82
CA LYS A 123 -40.00 -53.92 -25.45
C LYS A 123 -39.98 -54.36 -23.98
N ASP A 124 -40.96 -53.91 -23.21
CA ASP A 124 -41.24 -54.37 -21.82
C ASP A 124 -41.61 -55.86 -21.68
N GLY A 125 -41.94 -56.55 -22.79
CA GLY A 125 -42.39 -57.94 -22.78
C GLY A 125 -42.95 -58.42 -24.12
N LEU A 126 -43.38 -59.68 -24.17
CA LEU A 126 -44.03 -60.27 -25.36
C LEU A 126 -45.55 -60.14 -25.29
N SER A 127 -46.18 -60.01 -26.46
CA SER A 127 -47.60 -60.31 -26.63
C SER A 127 -47.88 -61.82 -26.58
N VAL A 128 -49.16 -62.19 -26.42
CA VAL A 128 -49.57 -63.61 -26.40
C VAL A 128 -49.25 -64.35 -27.71
N TRP A 129 -49.26 -63.65 -28.85
CA TRP A 129 -49.03 -64.25 -30.15
C TRP A 129 -47.54 -64.56 -30.35
N GLU A 130 -46.66 -63.63 -29.97
CA GLU A 130 -45.21 -63.86 -29.94
C GLU A 130 -44.83 -65.00 -28.97
N LEU A 131 -45.51 -65.14 -27.83
CA LEU A 131 -45.31 -66.27 -26.91
C LEU A 131 -45.75 -67.61 -27.52
N ILE A 132 -46.90 -67.65 -28.19
CA ILE A 132 -47.42 -68.84 -28.87
C ILE A 132 -46.49 -69.25 -30.01
N GLU A 133 -45.93 -68.30 -30.75
CA GLU A 133 -44.90 -68.57 -31.76
C GLU A 133 -43.57 -68.98 -31.15
N LEU A 134 -43.13 -68.41 -30.01
CA LEU A 134 -41.90 -68.81 -29.33
C LEU A 134 -41.92 -70.29 -28.90
N ILE A 135 -43.04 -70.73 -28.32
CA ILE A 135 -43.28 -72.13 -27.91
C ILE A 135 -43.52 -73.00 -29.15
N GLY A 136 -44.34 -72.53 -30.09
CA GLY A 136 -44.72 -73.27 -31.30
C GLY A 136 -43.58 -73.49 -32.29
N ASN A 137 -42.59 -72.60 -32.35
CA ASN A 137 -41.35 -72.76 -33.11
C ASN A 137 -40.34 -73.70 -32.42
N GLY A 138 -40.65 -74.21 -31.22
CA GLY A 138 -39.87 -75.23 -30.54
C GLY A 138 -38.46 -74.82 -30.13
N GLN A 139 -38.16 -73.52 -30.00
CA GLN A 139 -36.80 -73.03 -29.74
C GLN A 139 -36.19 -73.63 -28.46
N PHE A 140 -37.01 -73.79 -27.43
CA PHE A 140 -36.66 -74.37 -26.13
C PHE A 140 -37.12 -75.84 -25.97
N SER A 141 -37.62 -76.47 -27.04
CA SER A 141 -38.05 -77.88 -27.07
C SER A 141 -37.38 -78.67 -28.19
N LYS A 142 -36.18 -78.26 -28.62
CA LYS A 142 -35.41 -78.92 -29.69
C LYS A 142 -35.16 -80.39 -29.33
N GLY A 143 -35.56 -81.29 -30.23
CA GLY A 143 -35.44 -82.74 -30.03
C GLY A 143 -36.61 -83.38 -29.27
N MET A 144 -37.56 -82.60 -28.74
CA MET A 144 -38.83 -83.12 -28.22
C MET A 144 -39.84 -83.28 -29.35
N ASP A 145 -40.70 -84.29 -29.25
CA ASP A 145 -41.79 -84.51 -30.20
C ASP A 145 -43.06 -83.74 -29.82
N ARG A 146 -44.02 -83.69 -30.76
CA ARG A 146 -45.29 -82.97 -30.61
C ARG A 146 -46.15 -83.44 -29.42
N GLN A 147 -46.18 -84.75 -29.14
CA GLN A 147 -46.96 -85.31 -28.05
C GLN A 147 -46.32 -84.95 -26.71
N THR A 148 -45.00 -85.05 -26.57
CA THR A 148 -44.28 -84.62 -25.35
C THR A 148 -44.50 -83.13 -25.06
N VAL A 149 -44.43 -82.25 -26.07
CA VAL A 149 -44.70 -80.81 -25.89
C VAL A 149 -46.16 -80.54 -25.50
N SER A 150 -47.13 -81.21 -26.13
CA SER A 150 -48.55 -81.08 -25.73
C SER A 150 -48.79 -81.60 -24.32
N MET A 151 -48.19 -82.73 -23.92
CA MET A 151 -48.29 -83.26 -22.55
C MET A 151 -47.77 -82.26 -21.51
N ALA A 152 -46.61 -81.64 -21.75
CA ALA A 152 -46.06 -80.60 -20.88
C ALA A 152 -46.97 -79.35 -20.80
N ILE A 153 -47.53 -78.88 -21.92
CA ILE A 153 -48.50 -77.77 -21.93
C ILE A 153 -49.76 -78.13 -21.15
N ASN A 154 -50.27 -79.37 -21.27
CA ASN A 154 -51.40 -79.85 -20.49
C ASN A 154 -51.07 -79.92 -18.99
N GLU A 155 -49.88 -80.38 -18.59
CA GLU A 155 -49.49 -80.44 -17.17
C GLU A 155 -49.38 -79.04 -16.55
N VAL A 156 -48.69 -78.11 -17.20
CA VAL A 156 -48.57 -76.71 -16.74
C VAL A 156 -49.93 -75.99 -16.73
N PHE A 157 -50.81 -76.27 -17.70
CA PHE A 157 -52.19 -75.76 -17.69
C PHE A 157 -53.01 -76.32 -16.52
N ASN A 158 -52.88 -77.62 -16.23
CA ASN A 158 -53.55 -78.26 -15.10
C ASN A 158 -53.09 -77.66 -13.77
N GLU A 159 -51.79 -77.44 -13.58
CA GLU A 159 -51.23 -76.80 -12.38
C GLU A 159 -51.73 -75.35 -12.25
N LEU A 160 -51.44 -74.49 -13.24
CA LEU A 160 -51.59 -73.03 -13.11
C LEU A 160 -53.02 -72.51 -13.29
N ILE A 161 -53.86 -73.22 -14.06
CA ILE A 161 -55.19 -72.74 -14.46
C ILE A 161 -56.31 -73.55 -13.81
N LEU A 162 -56.16 -74.87 -13.71
CA LEU A 162 -57.17 -75.75 -13.13
C LEU A 162 -56.94 -76.09 -11.65
N ASP A 163 -55.92 -75.50 -11.01
CA ASP A 163 -55.53 -75.73 -9.62
C ASP A 163 -55.24 -77.21 -9.27
N VAL A 164 -54.71 -78.00 -10.21
CA VAL A 164 -54.34 -79.39 -9.95
C VAL A 164 -53.00 -79.43 -9.21
N LEU A 165 -53.04 -79.79 -7.93
CA LEU A 165 -51.86 -79.84 -7.05
C LEU A 165 -51.14 -81.19 -7.11
N LYS A 166 -51.87 -82.28 -7.41
CA LYS A 166 -51.31 -83.60 -7.72
C LYS A 166 -52.34 -84.46 -8.46
N GLN A 167 -51.89 -85.29 -9.40
CA GLN A 167 -52.74 -86.28 -10.08
C GLN A 167 -52.03 -87.62 -10.28
N GLY A 168 -52.79 -88.69 -10.55
CA GLY A 168 -52.24 -90.03 -10.75
C GLY A 168 -53.19 -91.18 -10.40
N TYR A 169 -52.88 -92.38 -10.89
CA TYR A 169 -53.58 -93.61 -10.52
C TYR A 169 -53.25 -94.06 -9.09
N MET A 170 -54.29 -94.43 -8.33
CA MET A 170 -54.17 -95.10 -7.02
C MET A 170 -55.28 -96.14 -6.83
N MET A 171 -55.01 -97.14 -5.98
CA MET A 171 -56.00 -98.14 -5.61
C MET A 171 -56.89 -97.60 -4.49
N LYS A 172 -58.21 -97.49 -4.74
CA LYS A 172 -59.21 -97.04 -3.76
C LYS A 172 -59.99 -98.23 -3.18
N LYS A 173 -60.22 -98.25 -1.86
CA LYS A 173 -61.14 -99.22 -1.24
C LYS A 173 -62.60 -98.78 -1.40
N GLY A 174 -63.47 -99.73 -1.76
CA GLY A 174 -64.91 -99.50 -1.93
C GLY A 174 -65.64 -99.52 -0.59
N HIS A 175 -66.32 -98.44 -0.22
CA HIS A 175 -66.95 -98.29 1.10
C HIS A 175 -67.99 -99.38 1.41
N ARG A 176 -68.88 -99.73 0.47
CA ARG A 176 -69.91 -100.77 0.67
C ARG A 176 -69.44 -102.22 0.46
N ARG A 177 -68.56 -102.49 -0.50
CA ARG A 177 -68.16 -103.86 -0.90
C ARG A 177 -66.69 -104.22 -0.58
N LYS A 178 -65.93 -103.34 0.08
CA LYS A 178 -64.51 -103.47 0.50
C LYS A 178 -63.47 -103.84 -0.57
N ASN A 179 -63.86 -104.17 -1.79
CA ASN A 179 -62.98 -104.40 -2.93
C ASN A 179 -62.08 -103.19 -3.23
N TRP A 180 -60.88 -103.47 -3.74
CA TRP A 180 -59.93 -102.46 -4.21
C TRP A 180 -60.12 -102.24 -5.73
N THR A 181 -60.24 -100.98 -6.15
CA THR A 181 -60.33 -100.59 -7.57
C THR A 181 -59.36 -99.47 -7.88
N GLU A 182 -58.60 -99.59 -8.97
CA GLU A 182 -57.77 -98.50 -9.48
C GLU A 182 -58.65 -97.34 -9.96
N ARG A 183 -58.26 -96.11 -9.65
CA ARG A 183 -58.92 -94.87 -10.08
C ARG A 183 -57.87 -93.81 -10.34
N TRP A 184 -58.13 -92.93 -11.31
CA TRP A 184 -57.37 -91.70 -11.45
C TRP A 184 -57.85 -90.70 -10.40
N PHE A 185 -56.93 -90.15 -9.60
CA PHE A 185 -57.20 -89.12 -8.60
C PHE A 185 -56.65 -87.77 -9.05
N VAL A 186 -57.38 -86.70 -8.73
CA VAL A 186 -57.00 -85.30 -8.97
C VAL A 186 -57.22 -84.51 -7.68
N LEU A 187 -56.13 -84.08 -7.05
CA LEU A 187 -56.13 -83.19 -5.88
C LEU A 187 -56.19 -81.74 -6.33
N LYS A 188 -57.19 -81.02 -5.84
CA LYS A 188 -57.38 -79.56 -5.95
C LYS A 188 -57.49 -78.96 -4.53
N PRO A 189 -57.41 -77.62 -4.34
CA PRO A 189 -57.27 -77.00 -3.03
C PRO A 189 -58.34 -77.38 -1.99
N ASN A 190 -59.59 -77.59 -2.42
CA ASN A 190 -60.71 -77.89 -1.52
C ASN A 190 -61.31 -79.29 -1.73
N ILE A 191 -60.76 -80.10 -2.67
CA ILE A 191 -61.43 -81.30 -3.15
C ILE A 191 -60.46 -82.28 -3.83
N ILE A 192 -60.63 -83.58 -3.58
CA ILE A 192 -60.00 -84.65 -4.35
C ILE A 192 -61.08 -85.38 -5.15
N SER A 193 -61.13 -85.12 -6.45
CA SER A 193 -62.02 -85.83 -7.37
C SER A 193 -61.36 -87.13 -7.84
N TYR A 194 -62.16 -88.18 -8.06
CA TYR A 194 -61.66 -89.44 -8.61
C TYR A 194 -62.53 -90.00 -9.75
N TYR A 195 -61.86 -90.56 -10.76
CA TYR A 195 -62.37 -90.93 -12.07
C TYR A 195 -61.99 -92.38 -12.41
N VAL A 196 -62.58 -92.96 -13.46
CA VAL A 196 -62.12 -94.27 -13.98
C VAL A 196 -60.70 -94.15 -14.53
N SER A 197 -60.44 -93.10 -15.30
CA SER A 197 -59.29 -92.91 -16.17
C SER A 197 -58.82 -91.46 -16.15
N GLU A 198 -57.59 -91.22 -16.63
CA GLU A 198 -56.97 -89.91 -16.80
C GLU A 198 -57.70 -88.96 -17.75
N ASP A 199 -58.64 -89.46 -18.56
CA ASP A 199 -59.41 -88.67 -19.52
C ASP A 199 -60.51 -87.79 -18.88
N LEU A 200 -60.67 -87.86 -17.56
CA LEU A 200 -61.56 -87.07 -16.70
C LEU A 200 -63.07 -87.09 -17.03
N LYS A 201 -63.50 -87.82 -18.06
CA LYS A 201 -64.93 -87.90 -18.44
C LYS A 201 -65.76 -88.58 -17.36
N ASP A 202 -65.26 -89.71 -16.85
CA ASP A 202 -66.08 -90.68 -16.14
C ASP A 202 -65.90 -90.58 -14.61
N LYS A 203 -66.35 -89.44 -14.04
CA LYS A 203 -66.22 -89.11 -12.61
C LYS A 203 -67.00 -90.10 -11.73
N LYS A 204 -66.37 -90.60 -10.66
CA LYS A 204 -66.96 -91.59 -9.72
C LYS A 204 -67.08 -91.11 -8.27
N GLY A 205 -66.71 -89.86 -8.00
CA GLY A 205 -67.01 -89.16 -6.77
C GLY A 205 -65.96 -88.14 -6.36
N ASP A 206 -66.15 -87.59 -5.17
CA ASP A 206 -65.36 -86.53 -4.59
C ASP A 206 -65.08 -86.81 -3.11
N ILE A 207 -63.92 -86.31 -2.66
CA ILE A 207 -63.54 -86.19 -1.25
C ILE A 207 -63.38 -84.69 -1.02
N LEU A 208 -64.36 -84.06 -0.37
CA LEU A 208 -64.22 -82.67 0.05
C LEU A 208 -63.13 -82.59 1.12
N LEU A 209 -62.23 -81.63 0.97
CA LEU A 209 -61.20 -81.32 1.96
C LEU A 209 -61.65 -80.10 2.76
N ASP A 210 -61.66 -80.26 4.08
CA ASP A 210 -61.94 -79.21 5.05
C ASP A 210 -60.76 -79.09 6.04
N GLU A 211 -60.83 -78.10 6.92
CA GLU A 211 -59.86 -77.87 8.00
C GLU A 211 -59.81 -79.00 9.05
N ASN A 212 -60.85 -79.82 9.15
CA ASN A 212 -60.95 -80.93 10.11
C ASN A 212 -60.46 -82.26 9.51
N CYS A 213 -60.19 -82.31 8.21
CA CYS A 213 -59.56 -83.45 7.55
C CYS A 213 -58.18 -83.77 8.14
N CYS A 214 -57.83 -85.06 8.18
CA CYS A 214 -56.47 -85.52 8.36
C CYS A 214 -56.12 -86.63 7.36
N VAL A 215 -54.82 -86.76 7.09
CA VAL A 215 -54.25 -87.83 6.26
C VAL A 215 -53.25 -88.62 7.10
N GLU A 216 -53.45 -89.93 7.18
CA GLU A 216 -52.75 -90.82 8.12
C GLU A 216 -52.08 -91.98 7.37
N SER A 217 -50.82 -92.26 7.71
CA SER A 217 -50.09 -93.40 7.15
C SER A 217 -50.52 -94.69 7.84
N LEU A 218 -51.17 -95.59 7.09
CA LEU A 218 -51.52 -96.93 7.59
C LEU A 218 -50.36 -97.94 7.41
N PRO A 219 -50.29 -98.99 8.26
CA PRO A 219 -49.44 -100.16 8.02
C PRO A 219 -50.00 -101.01 6.88
N ASP A 220 -49.14 -101.84 6.28
CA ASP A 220 -49.50 -102.78 5.21
C ASP A 220 -50.50 -103.85 5.74
N LYS A 221 -51.61 -104.08 5.02
CA LYS A 221 -52.77 -104.87 5.47
C LYS A 221 -53.57 -105.43 4.28
N ASP A 222 -54.32 -106.51 4.48
CA ASP A 222 -55.20 -107.14 3.47
C ASP A 222 -54.46 -107.48 2.15
N GLY A 223 -53.16 -107.81 2.23
CA GLY A 223 -52.28 -108.03 1.08
C GLY A 223 -51.90 -106.77 0.30
N LYS A 224 -52.35 -105.58 0.71
CA LYS A 224 -51.99 -104.29 0.12
C LYS A 224 -50.88 -103.61 0.91
N LYS A 225 -49.97 -102.99 0.16
CA LYS A 225 -48.86 -102.21 0.68
C LYS A 225 -49.07 -100.72 0.42
N CYS A 226 -48.26 -99.89 1.06
CA CYS A 226 -48.25 -98.43 0.84
C CYS A 226 -49.64 -97.80 1.07
N LEU A 227 -50.32 -98.27 2.12
CA LEU A 227 -51.66 -97.84 2.51
C LEU A 227 -51.64 -96.47 3.22
N PHE A 228 -52.66 -95.66 2.98
CA PHE A 228 -52.95 -94.46 3.74
C PHE A 228 -54.46 -94.21 3.83
N LEU A 229 -54.83 -93.35 4.78
CA LEU A 229 -56.20 -93.03 5.16
C LEU A 229 -56.39 -91.52 4.99
N ILE A 230 -57.44 -91.10 4.29
CA ILE A 230 -57.96 -89.74 4.37
C ILE A 230 -59.24 -89.79 5.21
N LYS A 231 -59.26 -89.07 6.33
CA LYS A 231 -60.40 -88.96 7.23
C LYS A 231 -61.01 -87.57 7.06
N CYS A 232 -62.26 -87.52 6.59
CA CYS A 232 -63.11 -86.34 6.54
C CYS A 232 -64.14 -86.41 7.69
N PHE A 233 -64.92 -85.35 7.87
CA PHE A 233 -65.92 -85.24 8.95
C PHE A 233 -66.83 -86.46 9.11
N ASP A 234 -67.39 -87.00 8.01
CA ASP A 234 -68.34 -88.13 8.03
C ASP A 234 -67.85 -89.41 7.32
N LYS A 235 -66.68 -89.39 6.68
CA LYS A 235 -66.19 -90.48 5.81
C LYS A 235 -64.68 -90.69 5.92
N THR A 236 -64.29 -91.96 5.95
CA THR A 236 -62.90 -92.42 5.83
C THR A 236 -62.64 -93.08 4.48
N PHE A 237 -61.59 -92.67 3.80
CA PHE A 237 -61.17 -93.18 2.49
C PHE A 237 -59.82 -93.90 2.63
N GLU A 238 -59.84 -95.23 2.53
CA GLU A 238 -58.64 -96.07 2.52
C GLU A 238 -58.09 -96.18 1.07
N ILE A 239 -56.82 -95.82 0.89
CA ILE A 239 -56.14 -95.69 -0.41
C ILE A 239 -54.78 -96.40 -0.36
N SER A 240 -54.36 -97.03 -1.45
CA SER A 240 -53.04 -97.66 -1.62
C SER A 240 -52.35 -97.06 -2.86
N ALA A 241 -51.14 -96.53 -2.68
CA ALA A 241 -50.28 -96.07 -3.76
C ALA A 241 -49.42 -97.21 -4.32
N SER A 242 -48.87 -97.05 -5.54
CA SER A 242 -48.01 -98.07 -6.16
C SER A 242 -46.74 -98.40 -5.36
N ASP A 243 -46.21 -97.42 -4.63
CA ASP A 243 -44.89 -97.48 -4.01
C ASP A 243 -44.76 -96.50 -2.83
N LYS A 244 -43.67 -96.63 -2.07
CA LYS A 244 -43.42 -95.83 -0.87
C LYS A 244 -43.18 -94.35 -1.18
N LYS A 245 -42.60 -94.01 -2.35
CA LYS A 245 -42.31 -92.61 -2.73
C LYS A 245 -43.62 -91.89 -3.03
N LYS A 246 -44.46 -92.43 -3.92
CA LYS A 246 -45.78 -91.88 -4.23
C LYS A 246 -46.69 -91.85 -3.00
N LYS A 247 -46.64 -92.84 -2.08
CA LYS A 247 -47.35 -92.74 -0.80
C LYS A 247 -46.97 -91.46 -0.05
N GLN A 248 -45.67 -91.18 0.13
CA GLN A 248 -45.24 -89.98 0.85
C GLN A 248 -45.58 -88.70 0.08
N GLU A 249 -45.36 -88.65 -1.24
CA GLU A 249 -45.74 -87.49 -2.07
C GLU A 249 -47.24 -87.17 -1.99
N TRP A 250 -48.11 -88.18 -2.00
CA TRP A 250 -49.57 -87.99 -1.88
C TRP A 250 -49.97 -87.56 -0.47
N ILE A 251 -49.44 -88.20 0.58
CA ILE A 251 -49.67 -87.78 1.97
C ILE A 251 -49.22 -86.33 2.18
N GLN A 252 -48.02 -85.97 1.71
CA GLN A 252 -47.47 -84.62 1.83
C GLN A 252 -48.31 -83.59 1.06
N ALA A 253 -48.70 -83.87 -0.19
CA ALA A 253 -49.52 -82.97 -0.98
C ALA A 253 -50.90 -82.74 -0.34
N ILE A 254 -51.56 -83.80 0.15
CA ILE A 254 -52.85 -83.70 0.85
C ILE A 254 -52.71 -82.94 2.17
N HIS A 255 -51.66 -83.23 2.96
CA HIS A 255 -51.38 -82.54 4.22
C HIS A 255 -51.12 -81.04 4.03
N SER A 256 -50.27 -80.67 3.05
CA SER A 256 -50.02 -79.28 2.69
C SER A 256 -51.29 -78.57 2.20
N THR A 257 -52.15 -79.27 1.46
CA THR A 257 -53.43 -78.72 1.01
C THR A 257 -54.36 -78.40 2.19
N ILE A 258 -54.51 -79.35 3.13
CA ILE A 258 -55.27 -79.14 4.38
C ILE A 258 -54.68 -78.01 5.23
N HIS A 259 -53.35 -77.86 5.25
CA HIS A 259 -52.68 -76.76 5.95
C HIS A 259 -52.96 -75.39 5.30
N LEU A 260 -52.95 -75.30 3.97
CA LEU A 260 -53.31 -74.07 3.24
C LEU A 260 -54.78 -73.68 3.48
N LEU A 261 -55.70 -74.65 3.52
CA LEU A 261 -57.10 -74.44 3.89
C LEU A 261 -57.23 -73.81 5.29
N LYS A 262 -56.52 -74.34 6.29
CA LYS A 262 -56.48 -73.80 7.67
C LYS A 262 -55.97 -72.37 7.77
N LEU A 263 -55.09 -71.97 6.84
CA LEU A 263 -54.55 -70.62 6.76
C LEU A 263 -55.37 -69.69 5.84
N GLY A 264 -56.46 -70.17 5.23
CA GLY A 264 -57.20 -69.44 4.20
C GLY A 264 -56.35 -69.02 2.99
N SER A 265 -55.21 -69.69 2.77
CA SER A 265 -54.17 -69.24 1.84
C SER A 265 -54.47 -69.67 0.40
N PRO A 266 -54.11 -68.85 -0.61
CA PRO A 266 -54.31 -69.20 -2.00
C PRO A 266 -53.42 -70.37 -2.45
N PRO A 267 -53.74 -71.02 -3.59
CA PRO A 267 -52.94 -72.09 -4.16
C PRO A 267 -51.48 -71.68 -4.41
N PRO A 268 -50.48 -72.56 -4.20
CA PRO A 268 -49.06 -72.17 -4.15
C PRO A 268 -48.55 -71.44 -5.40
N HIS A 269 -49.03 -71.79 -6.60
CA HIS A 269 -48.61 -71.13 -7.84
C HIS A 269 -49.20 -69.71 -7.99
N LYS A 270 -50.39 -69.44 -7.41
CA LYS A 270 -51.00 -68.08 -7.39
C LYS A 270 -50.27 -67.20 -6.38
N GLU A 271 -49.99 -67.76 -5.21
CA GLU A 271 -49.17 -67.11 -4.19
C GLU A 271 -47.75 -66.81 -4.71
N ALA A 272 -47.12 -67.75 -5.41
CA ALA A 272 -45.80 -67.56 -6.01
C ALA A 272 -45.80 -66.50 -7.14
N ARG A 273 -46.83 -66.47 -8.01
CA ARG A 273 -46.99 -65.38 -9.00
C ARG A 273 -47.12 -64.03 -8.30
N GLN A 274 -47.96 -63.94 -7.27
CA GLN A 274 -48.13 -62.71 -6.50
C GLN A 274 -46.82 -62.25 -5.86
N ARG A 275 -46.09 -63.15 -5.18
CA ARG A 275 -44.77 -62.86 -4.59
C ARG A 275 -43.74 -62.39 -5.63
N ARG A 276 -43.70 -62.99 -6.84
CA ARG A 276 -42.83 -62.51 -7.94
C ARG A 276 -43.20 -61.10 -8.41
N LYS A 277 -44.50 -60.82 -8.57
CA LYS A 277 -45.02 -59.51 -9.00
C LYS A 277 -44.78 -58.42 -7.96
N GLU A 278 -44.96 -58.74 -6.68
CA GLU A 278 -44.64 -57.84 -5.56
C GLU A 278 -43.14 -57.55 -5.48
N LEU A 279 -42.29 -58.57 -5.66
CA LEU A 279 -40.83 -58.40 -5.73
C LEU A 279 -40.39 -57.50 -6.89
N ARG A 280 -40.91 -57.73 -8.12
CA ARG A 280 -40.64 -56.85 -9.27
C ARG A 280 -41.05 -55.41 -8.99
N LYS A 281 -42.25 -55.20 -8.43
CA LYS A 281 -42.74 -53.85 -8.08
C LYS A 281 -41.86 -53.18 -7.02
N LYS A 282 -41.36 -53.94 -6.04
CA LYS A 282 -40.45 -53.43 -5.01
C LYS A 282 -39.11 -53.02 -5.61
N LEU A 283 -38.50 -53.86 -6.44
CA LEU A 283 -37.23 -53.56 -7.13
C LEU A 283 -37.33 -52.33 -8.03
N LEU A 284 -38.43 -52.18 -8.78
CA LEU A 284 -38.68 -50.99 -9.60
C LEU A 284 -38.81 -49.72 -8.73
N ALA A 285 -39.53 -49.78 -7.61
CA ALA A 285 -39.64 -48.65 -6.69
C ALA A 285 -38.29 -48.28 -6.03
N GLU A 286 -37.46 -49.28 -5.69
CA GLU A 286 -36.11 -49.07 -5.18
C GLU A 286 -35.19 -48.44 -6.24
N GLN A 287 -35.34 -48.80 -7.52
CA GLN A 287 -34.64 -48.14 -8.63
C GLN A 287 -35.13 -46.70 -8.85
N GLU A 288 -36.44 -46.46 -8.89
CA GLU A 288 -37.03 -45.10 -9.00
C GLU A 288 -36.67 -44.18 -7.81
N GLU A 289 -36.32 -44.76 -6.65
CA GLU A 289 -35.81 -44.02 -5.50
C GLU A 289 -34.30 -43.73 -5.63
N LEU A 290 -33.50 -44.71 -6.07
CA LEU A 290 -32.07 -44.53 -6.33
C LEU A 290 -31.80 -43.51 -7.46
N GLU A 291 -32.54 -43.56 -8.56
CA GLU A 291 -32.41 -42.60 -9.67
C GLU A 291 -32.76 -41.17 -9.23
N ARG A 292 -33.77 -41.02 -8.36
CA ARG A 292 -34.13 -39.75 -7.74
C ARG A 292 -33.02 -39.23 -6.84
N GLN A 293 -32.49 -40.06 -5.95
CA GLN A 293 -31.37 -39.71 -5.07
C GLN A 293 -30.11 -39.34 -5.88
N MET A 294 -29.79 -40.07 -6.95
CA MET A 294 -28.69 -39.72 -7.85
C MET A 294 -28.90 -38.36 -8.53
N LYS A 295 -30.12 -38.06 -8.99
CA LYS A 295 -30.45 -36.78 -9.62
C LYS A 295 -30.41 -35.61 -8.64
N GLU A 296 -30.85 -35.81 -7.40
CA GLU A 296 -30.75 -34.82 -6.32
C GLU A 296 -29.29 -34.57 -5.92
N LEU A 297 -28.47 -35.63 -5.80
CA LEU A 297 -27.02 -35.53 -5.54
C LEU A 297 -26.28 -34.84 -6.69
N GLN A 298 -26.64 -35.12 -7.94
CA GLN A 298 -26.06 -34.44 -9.10
C GLN A 298 -26.39 -32.94 -9.08
N ALA A 299 -27.65 -32.56 -8.89
CA ALA A 299 -28.06 -31.16 -8.81
C ALA A 299 -27.40 -30.44 -7.61
N ALA A 300 -27.24 -31.11 -6.47
CA ALA A 300 -26.52 -30.56 -5.32
C ALA A 300 -25.03 -30.34 -5.63
N ASN A 301 -24.38 -31.26 -6.36
CA ASN A 301 -22.98 -31.14 -6.77
C ASN A 301 -22.78 -30.04 -7.83
N GLU A 302 -23.69 -29.92 -8.81
CA GLU A 302 -23.68 -28.84 -9.81
C GLU A 302 -23.85 -27.46 -9.15
N ASN A 303 -24.78 -27.32 -8.20
CA ASN A 303 -24.92 -26.10 -7.40
C ASN A 303 -23.65 -25.82 -6.58
N LYS A 304 -23.02 -26.84 -5.99
CA LYS A 304 -21.78 -26.66 -5.21
C LYS A 304 -20.59 -26.24 -6.06
N GLN A 305 -20.50 -26.76 -7.29
CA GLN A 305 -19.50 -26.33 -8.27
C GLN A 305 -19.70 -24.86 -8.66
N GLN A 306 -20.95 -24.43 -8.91
CA GLN A 306 -21.26 -23.02 -9.17
C GLN A 306 -20.90 -22.11 -7.97
N GLU A 307 -21.20 -22.52 -6.73
CA GLU A 307 -20.76 -21.78 -5.54
C GLU A 307 -19.23 -21.59 -5.53
N LEU A 308 -18.47 -22.67 -5.71
CA LEU A 308 -17.01 -22.64 -5.72
C LEU A 308 -16.45 -21.75 -6.84
N GLU A 309 -17.07 -21.74 -8.02
CA GLU A 309 -16.70 -20.85 -9.12
C GLU A 309 -17.01 -19.38 -8.83
N THR A 310 -18.15 -19.05 -8.20
CA THR A 310 -18.41 -17.66 -7.78
C THR A 310 -17.46 -17.20 -6.67
N VAL A 311 -17.05 -18.08 -5.75
CA VAL A 311 -16.06 -17.78 -4.71
C VAL A 311 -14.68 -17.58 -5.33
N ARG A 312 -14.26 -18.46 -6.24
CA ARG A 312 -13.01 -18.31 -7.01
C ARG A 312 -12.96 -16.99 -7.75
N LYS A 313 -14.02 -16.63 -8.49
CA LYS A 313 -14.09 -15.35 -9.22
C LYS A 313 -14.00 -14.15 -8.27
N LYS A 314 -14.69 -14.17 -7.12
CA LYS A 314 -14.61 -13.10 -6.10
C LYS A 314 -13.19 -12.96 -5.53
N LEU A 315 -12.47 -14.07 -5.31
CA LEU A 315 -11.08 -14.06 -4.85
C LEU A 315 -10.14 -13.49 -5.92
N GLU A 316 -10.33 -13.87 -7.19
CA GLU A 316 -9.54 -13.39 -8.33
C GLU A 316 -9.76 -11.88 -8.59
N GLU A 317 -11.01 -11.41 -8.53
CA GLU A 317 -11.35 -9.99 -8.58
C GLU A 317 -10.74 -9.22 -7.39
N ALA A 318 -10.76 -9.78 -6.18
CA ALA A 318 -10.17 -9.14 -5.00
C ALA A 318 -8.64 -9.04 -5.10
N ALA A 319 -7.98 -10.10 -5.57
CA ALA A 319 -6.54 -10.12 -5.81
C ALA A 319 -6.13 -9.10 -6.90
N SER A 320 -6.90 -9.01 -7.99
CA SER A 320 -6.68 -8.03 -9.06
C SER A 320 -6.81 -6.58 -8.52
N ARG A 321 -7.84 -6.28 -7.73
CA ARG A 321 -8.01 -4.96 -7.10
C ARG A 321 -6.87 -4.63 -6.13
N ALA A 322 -6.42 -5.60 -5.32
CA ALA A 322 -5.29 -5.43 -4.40
C ALA A 322 -3.98 -5.13 -5.14
N ALA A 323 -3.70 -5.86 -6.23
CA ALA A 323 -2.52 -5.61 -7.07
C ALA A 323 -2.58 -4.25 -7.79
N GLU A 324 -3.78 -3.81 -8.21
CA GLU A 324 -3.97 -2.45 -8.71
C GLU A 324 -3.72 -1.37 -7.64
N GLU A 325 -4.19 -1.56 -6.41
CA GLU A 325 -3.91 -0.63 -5.30
C GLU A 325 -2.43 -0.59 -4.96
N GLU A 326 -1.76 -1.73 -4.87
CA GLU A 326 -0.31 -1.81 -4.63
C GLU A 326 0.47 -1.10 -5.74
N LYS A 327 0.13 -1.35 -7.01
CA LYS A 327 0.72 -0.64 -8.16
C LYS A 327 0.50 0.87 -8.07
N LYS A 328 -0.70 1.34 -7.71
CA LYS A 328 -1.00 2.77 -7.54
C LYS A 328 -0.18 3.38 -6.39
N ARG A 329 -0.05 2.69 -5.25
CA ARG A 329 0.81 3.11 -4.12
C ARG A 329 2.26 3.24 -4.55
N LEU A 330 2.82 2.22 -5.21
CA LEU A 330 4.18 2.24 -5.74
C LEU A 330 4.40 3.38 -6.76
N GLN A 331 3.45 3.62 -7.67
CA GLN A 331 3.51 4.76 -8.60
C GLN A 331 3.56 6.10 -7.86
N THR A 332 2.70 6.33 -6.85
CA THR A 332 2.75 7.58 -6.06
C THR A 332 4.07 7.75 -5.29
N GLN A 333 4.67 6.66 -4.81
CA GLN A 333 5.96 6.70 -4.12
C GLN A 333 7.11 7.03 -5.08
N VAL A 334 7.11 6.46 -6.29
CA VAL A 334 8.09 6.75 -7.35
C VAL A 334 7.93 8.20 -7.85
N GLU A 335 6.71 8.69 -8.03
CA GLU A 335 6.46 10.10 -8.36
C GLU A 335 6.99 11.07 -7.30
N LEU A 336 6.79 10.75 -6.01
CA LEU A 336 7.33 11.56 -4.91
C LEU A 336 8.87 11.58 -4.93
N GLN A 337 9.52 10.42 -5.09
CA GLN A 337 10.98 10.35 -5.23
C GLN A 337 11.49 11.12 -6.45
N ALA A 338 10.80 11.04 -7.60
CA ALA A 338 11.15 11.79 -8.79
C ALA A 338 11.03 13.31 -8.57
N ARG A 339 9.97 13.78 -7.90
CA ARG A 339 9.80 15.20 -7.55
C ARG A 339 10.94 15.69 -6.65
N PHE A 340 11.21 15.01 -5.54
CA PHE A 340 12.33 15.35 -4.66
C PHE A 340 13.69 15.36 -5.36
N SER A 341 13.92 14.41 -6.28
CA SER A 341 15.14 14.40 -7.12
C SER A 341 15.22 15.65 -8.01
N THR A 342 14.13 16.03 -8.68
CA THR A 342 14.12 17.26 -9.51
C THR A 342 14.21 18.56 -8.70
N GLU A 343 13.73 18.56 -7.44
CA GLU A 343 13.89 19.69 -6.52
C GLU A 343 15.35 19.82 -6.05
N LEU A 344 15.99 18.70 -5.70
CA LEU A 344 17.40 18.65 -5.32
C LEU A 344 18.34 19.10 -6.45
N GLU A 345 18.09 18.69 -7.70
CA GLU A 345 18.90 19.17 -8.85
C GLU A 345 18.69 20.67 -9.13
N ARG A 346 17.48 21.22 -8.87
CA ARG A 346 17.25 22.67 -8.94
C ARG A 346 17.99 23.43 -7.83
N GLU A 347 17.97 22.90 -6.60
CA GLU A 347 18.69 23.49 -5.47
C GLU A 347 20.20 23.52 -5.73
N LYS A 348 20.78 22.41 -6.23
CA LYS A 348 22.19 22.36 -6.67
C LYS A 348 22.50 23.42 -7.72
N LEU A 349 21.66 23.57 -8.74
CA LEU A 349 21.88 24.55 -9.81
C LEU A 349 21.81 26.00 -9.29
N ILE A 350 20.83 26.32 -8.44
CA ILE A 350 20.72 27.63 -7.78
C ILE A 350 21.94 27.89 -6.91
N ARG A 351 22.39 26.89 -6.15
CA ARG A 351 23.60 26.98 -5.33
C ARG A 351 24.85 27.23 -6.17
N GLN A 352 25.03 26.51 -7.28
CA GLN A 352 26.17 26.74 -8.18
C GLN A 352 26.15 28.16 -8.76
N GLN A 353 24.99 28.64 -9.21
CA GLN A 353 24.84 30.02 -9.70
C GLN A 353 25.15 31.07 -8.62
N MET A 354 24.81 30.79 -7.36
CA MET A 354 25.16 31.66 -6.22
C MET A 354 26.66 31.62 -5.91
N GLU A 355 27.30 30.44 -5.95
CA GLU A 355 28.74 30.29 -5.77
C GLU A 355 29.53 31.00 -6.89
N GLU A 356 29.05 30.94 -8.14
CA GLU A 356 29.60 31.71 -9.28
C GLU A 356 29.45 33.23 -9.07
N GLN A 357 28.29 33.72 -8.62
CA GLN A 357 28.09 35.15 -8.32
C GLN A 357 28.94 35.65 -7.13
N VAL A 358 29.17 34.80 -6.13
CA VAL A 358 30.08 35.11 -5.02
C VAL A 358 31.52 35.19 -5.50
N ALA A 359 31.97 34.26 -6.36
CA ALA A 359 33.31 34.27 -6.94
C ALA A 359 33.58 35.50 -7.84
N GLN A 360 32.57 35.95 -8.59
CA GLN A 360 32.64 37.21 -9.35
C GLN A 360 32.84 38.41 -8.41
N LYS A 361 32.00 38.53 -7.37
CA LYS A 361 32.07 39.63 -6.39
C LYS A 361 33.35 39.64 -5.55
N SER A 362 33.94 38.48 -5.24
CA SER A 362 35.25 38.45 -4.59
C SER A 362 36.36 38.94 -5.52
N SER A 363 36.32 38.60 -6.81
CA SER A 363 37.30 39.10 -7.79
C SER A 363 37.16 40.62 -8.03
N GLU A 364 35.94 41.15 -8.04
CA GLU A 364 35.70 42.61 -8.04
C GLU A 364 36.27 43.26 -6.76
N LEU A 365 36.01 42.69 -5.58
CA LEU A 365 36.50 43.22 -4.31
C LEU A 365 38.04 43.22 -4.22
N GLU A 366 38.71 42.19 -4.74
CA GLU A 366 40.18 42.14 -4.84
C GLU A 366 40.74 43.28 -5.70
N GLN A 367 40.09 43.61 -6.82
CA GLN A 367 40.47 44.74 -7.67
C GLN A 367 40.26 46.09 -6.96
N TYR A 368 39.15 46.25 -6.21
CA TYR A 368 38.93 47.44 -5.39
C TYR A 368 39.99 47.58 -4.30
N LEU A 369 40.31 46.51 -3.57
CA LEU A 369 41.33 46.52 -2.50
C LEU A 369 42.73 46.83 -3.06
N GLN A 370 43.09 46.29 -4.22
CA GLN A 370 44.35 46.60 -4.88
C GLN A 370 44.45 48.10 -5.25
N ARG A 371 43.36 48.68 -5.75
CA ARG A 371 43.30 50.11 -6.09
C ARG A 371 43.29 51.03 -4.87
N VAL A 372 42.78 50.57 -3.72
CA VAL A 372 42.90 51.29 -2.45
C VAL A 372 44.37 51.36 -2.01
N ARG A 373 45.10 50.23 -2.03
CA ARG A 373 46.54 50.22 -1.71
C ARG A 373 47.33 51.18 -2.59
N GLU A 374 47.06 51.20 -3.90
CA GLU A 374 47.72 52.13 -4.85
C GLU A 374 47.47 53.61 -4.51
N LEU A 375 46.32 53.95 -3.93
CA LEU A 375 46.01 55.30 -3.45
C LEU A 375 46.68 55.59 -2.09
N GLU A 376 46.74 54.62 -1.18
CA GLU A 376 47.46 54.73 0.10
C GLU A 376 48.97 54.93 -0.15
N ASP A 377 49.55 54.18 -1.10
CA ASP A 377 50.94 54.28 -1.54
C ASP A 377 51.27 55.63 -2.21
N MET A 378 50.30 56.29 -2.85
CA MET A 378 50.46 57.66 -3.34
C MET A 378 50.30 58.69 -2.22
N TYR A 379 49.39 58.47 -1.27
CA TYR A 379 49.18 59.38 -0.15
C TYR A 379 50.41 59.46 0.77
N LEU A 380 51.05 58.31 1.04
CA LEU A 380 52.32 58.24 1.78
C LEU A 380 53.43 59.05 1.11
N LYS A 381 53.63 58.89 -0.20
CA LYS A 381 54.63 59.65 -0.98
C LYS A 381 54.33 61.14 -1.03
N LEU A 382 53.04 61.53 -1.02
CA LEU A 382 52.63 62.93 -0.96
C LEU A 382 52.88 63.54 0.43
N GLN A 383 52.74 62.75 1.50
CA GLN A 383 53.04 63.18 2.87
C GLN A 383 54.56 63.32 3.08
N GLU A 384 55.36 62.37 2.61
CA GLU A 384 56.83 62.42 2.64
C GLU A 384 57.35 63.71 1.97
N ALA A 385 56.88 64.01 0.75
CA ALA A 385 57.24 65.24 0.04
C ALA A 385 56.77 66.55 0.73
N LEU A 386 55.69 66.50 1.53
CA LEU A 386 55.21 67.63 2.32
C LEU A 386 56.03 67.84 3.60
N GLU A 387 56.56 66.76 4.17
CA GLU A 387 57.46 66.80 5.33
C GLU A 387 58.85 67.30 4.91
N ASP A 388 59.34 66.93 3.72
CA ASP A 388 60.53 67.53 3.09
C ASP A 388 60.36 69.05 2.83
N GLU A 389 59.23 69.51 2.27
CA GLU A 389 59.00 70.94 2.04
C GLU A 389 58.98 71.74 3.36
N ARG A 390 58.41 71.14 4.41
CA ARG A 390 58.41 71.72 5.77
C ARG A 390 59.82 71.83 6.32
N GLN A 391 60.61 70.76 6.25
CA GLN A 391 62.00 70.75 6.73
C GLN A 391 62.83 71.82 6.00
N ALA A 392 62.73 71.90 4.68
CA ALA A 392 63.43 72.91 3.88
C ALA A 392 63.06 74.36 4.27
N ARG A 393 61.77 74.64 4.56
CA ARG A 393 61.34 75.95 5.10
C ARG A 393 61.89 76.21 6.51
N GLN A 394 61.90 75.19 7.37
CA GLN A 394 62.45 75.27 8.71
C GLN A 394 63.94 75.67 8.65
N ASP A 395 64.69 75.03 7.76
CA ASP A 395 66.11 75.28 7.55
C ASP A 395 66.37 76.69 6.97
N GLU A 396 65.59 77.15 5.98
CA GLU A 396 65.61 78.56 5.53
C GLU A 396 65.40 79.55 6.69
N GLU A 397 64.45 79.26 7.60
CA GLU A 397 64.15 80.14 8.73
C GLU A 397 65.30 80.18 9.74
N THR A 398 66.01 79.06 9.97
CA THR A 398 67.22 79.06 10.81
C THR A 398 68.35 79.89 10.18
N VAL A 399 68.56 79.76 8.86
CA VAL A 399 69.57 80.54 8.13
C VAL A 399 69.25 82.04 8.20
N ARG A 400 67.99 82.45 8.00
CA ARG A 400 67.57 83.86 8.15
C ARG A 400 67.80 84.38 9.58
N LYS A 401 67.52 83.58 10.62
CA LYS A 401 67.76 83.96 12.03
C LYS A 401 69.26 84.13 12.34
N LEU A 402 70.11 83.24 11.83
CA LEU A 402 71.56 83.35 11.96
C LEU A 402 72.11 84.58 11.22
N GLN A 403 71.61 84.85 10.02
CA GLN A 403 72.01 86.02 9.23
C GLN A 403 71.57 87.34 9.89
N ALA A 404 70.36 87.40 10.47
CA ALA A 404 69.88 88.56 11.22
C ALA A 404 70.75 88.84 12.46
N ARG A 405 71.11 87.80 13.23
CA ARG A 405 71.99 87.92 14.40
C ARG A 405 73.38 88.45 14.02
N LEU A 406 73.98 87.94 12.95
CA LEU A 406 75.27 88.44 12.45
C LEU A 406 75.20 89.91 12.01
N LEU A 407 74.10 90.33 11.38
CA LEU A 407 73.86 91.74 11.02
C LEU A 407 73.70 92.63 12.27
N GLU A 408 73.02 92.15 13.31
CA GLU A 408 72.85 92.88 14.57
C GLU A 408 74.18 93.02 15.34
N GLU A 409 74.98 91.96 15.42
CA GLU A 409 76.33 91.97 15.99
C GLU A 409 77.28 92.90 15.20
N GLU A 410 77.22 92.91 13.87
CA GLU A 410 78.01 93.85 13.03
C GLU A 410 77.53 95.30 13.15
N SER A 411 76.22 95.55 13.25
CA SER A 411 75.68 96.90 13.44
C SER A 411 76.07 97.49 14.81
N SER A 412 76.10 96.65 15.85
CA SER A 412 76.49 97.04 17.20
C SER A 412 77.97 97.46 17.25
N LYS A 413 78.87 96.65 16.67
CA LYS A 413 80.30 96.99 16.55
C LYS A 413 80.54 98.29 15.77
N ARG A 414 79.74 98.56 14.73
CA ARG A 414 79.84 99.83 13.98
C ARG A 414 79.40 101.03 14.81
N ALA A 415 78.31 100.92 15.57
CA ALA A 415 77.87 101.98 16.47
C ALA A 415 78.91 102.29 17.58
N GLU A 416 79.58 101.26 18.11
CA GLU A 416 80.69 101.43 19.06
C GLU A 416 81.91 102.12 18.43
N LEU A 417 82.27 101.76 17.20
CA LEU A 417 83.37 102.40 16.45
C LEU A 417 83.06 103.84 16.04
N GLU A 418 81.83 104.12 15.60
CA GLU A 418 81.36 105.49 15.28
C GLU A 418 81.37 106.40 16.51
N LYS A 419 80.97 105.86 17.69
CA LYS A 419 81.05 106.58 18.96
C LYS A 419 82.50 106.90 19.35
N TRP A 420 83.41 105.93 19.27
CA TRP A 420 84.85 106.14 19.50
C TRP A 420 85.45 107.18 18.54
N HIS A 421 85.10 107.12 17.26
CA HIS A 421 85.55 108.09 16.26
C HIS A 421 85.04 109.50 16.55
N LEU A 422 83.77 109.65 16.99
CA LEU A 422 83.20 110.95 17.35
C LEU A 422 83.86 111.53 18.62
N GLU A 423 84.09 110.71 19.65
CA GLU A 423 84.81 111.11 20.86
C GLU A 423 86.25 111.54 20.53
N GLN A 424 86.93 110.82 19.63
CA GLN A 424 88.27 111.16 19.16
C GLN A 424 88.30 112.46 18.33
N GLN A 425 87.31 112.71 17.46
CA GLN A 425 87.19 113.97 16.73
C GLN A 425 86.94 115.16 17.65
N GLN A 426 86.09 115.02 18.67
CA GLN A 426 85.83 116.07 19.65
C GLN A 426 87.09 116.40 20.45
N ALA A 427 87.86 115.40 20.89
CA ALA A 427 89.14 115.60 21.55
C ALA A 427 90.12 116.39 20.67
N ILE A 428 90.28 116.01 19.39
CA ILE A 428 91.14 116.72 18.43
C ILE A 428 90.71 118.19 18.32
N GLN A 429 89.42 118.46 18.07
CA GLN A 429 88.89 119.82 17.94
C GLN A 429 89.15 120.68 19.19
N THR A 430 89.00 120.12 20.40
CA THR A 430 89.34 120.85 21.63
C THR A 430 90.83 121.20 21.71
N THR A 431 91.73 120.26 21.38
CA THR A 431 93.18 120.52 21.41
C THR A 431 93.64 121.49 20.32
N GLU A 432 92.99 121.51 19.15
CA GLU A 432 93.27 122.49 18.09
C GLU A 432 92.80 123.90 18.48
N ALA A 433 91.65 124.02 19.12
CA ALA A 433 91.14 125.30 19.64
C ALA A 433 92.03 125.86 20.77
N GLU A 434 92.42 125.05 21.75
CA GLU A 434 93.37 125.44 22.80
C GLU A 434 94.71 125.88 22.22
N LYS A 435 95.20 125.19 21.18
CA LYS A 435 96.43 125.57 20.48
C LYS A 435 96.29 126.92 19.77
N GLN A 436 95.18 127.17 19.05
CA GLN A 436 94.96 128.46 18.39
C GLN A 436 94.89 129.62 19.39
N GLU A 437 94.22 129.41 20.53
CA GLU A 437 94.15 130.40 21.61
C GLU A 437 95.54 130.73 22.18
N LEU A 438 96.38 129.71 22.40
CA LEU A 438 97.77 129.89 22.85
C LEU A 438 98.67 130.56 21.79
N GLU A 439 98.51 130.23 20.50
CA GLU A 439 99.26 130.87 19.41
C GLU A 439 98.88 132.36 19.27
N ASN A 440 97.59 132.69 19.37
CA ASN A 440 97.09 134.07 19.41
C ASN A 440 97.67 134.85 20.60
N GLN A 441 97.64 134.27 21.80
CA GLN A 441 98.23 134.88 23.00
C GLN A 441 99.75 135.07 22.90
N ARG A 442 100.43 134.23 22.10
CA ARG A 442 101.85 134.36 21.83
C ARG A 442 102.12 135.52 20.86
N VAL A 443 101.42 135.58 19.73
CA VAL A 443 101.53 136.67 18.73
C VAL A 443 101.25 138.03 19.36
N MET A 444 100.20 138.16 20.20
CA MET A 444 99.89 139.41 20.91
C MET A 444 101.01 139.86 21.86
N LYS A 445 101.70 138.92 22.53
CA LYS A 445 102.85 139.23 23.40
C LYS A 445 104.10 139.58 22.60
N GLU A 446 104.29 138.95 21.44
CA GLU A 446 105.42 139.19 20.55
C GLU A 446 105.29 140.57 19.86
N GLN A 447 104.08 140.97 19.46
CA GLN A 447 103.77 142.33 19.00
C GLN A 447 104.02 143.39 20.10
N ALA A 448 103.53 143.18 21.31
CA ALA A 448 103.76 144.10 22.44
C ALA A 448 105.25 144.20 22.83
N LEU A 449 106.04 143.13 22.64
CA LEU A 449 107.48 143.15 22.81
C LEU A 449 108.16 143.99 21.71
N GLN A 450 107.71 143.86 20.46
CA GLN A 450 108.18 144.62 19.31
C GLN A 450 107.99 146.14 19.52
N GLU A 451 106.79 146.56 19.90
CA GLU A 451 106.46 147.97 20.19
C GLU A 451 107.31 148.54 21.34
N ALA A 452 107.54 147.74 22.40
CA ALA A 452 108.40 148.12 23.52
C ALA A 452 109.88 148.25 23.11
N MET A 453 110.35 147.44 22.15
CA MET A 453 111.71 147.56 21.60
C MET A 453 111.88 148.82 20.73
N GLU A 454 110.91 149.16 19.87
CA GLU A 454 110.95 150.39 19.07
C GLU A 454 110.94 151.65 19.95
N GLN A 455 110.14 151.66 21.02
CA GLN A 455 110.16 152.74 22.02
C GLN A 455 111.51 152.86 22.74
N LEU A 456 112.15 151.73 23.06
CA LEU A 456 113.48 151.73 23.69
C LEU A 456 114.55 152.28 22.73
N GLU A 457 114.51 151.88 21.45
CA GLU A 457 115.48 152.32 20.44
C GLU A 457 115.32 153.82 20.10
N GLN A 458 114.09 154.34 20.07
CA GLN A 458 113.83 155.78 19.98
C GLN A 458 114.41 156.54 21.18
N LEU A 459 114.19 156.06 22.41
CA LEU A 459 114.76 156.67 23.62
C LEU A 459 116.30 156.59 23.67
N GLU A 460 116.92 155.54 23.15
CA GLU A 460 118.38 155.48 22.98
C GLU A 460 118.90 156.46 21.93
N LEU A 461 118.16 156.68 20.84
CA LEU A 461 118.50 157.64 19.80
C LEU A 461 118.40 159.08 20.30
N GLU A 462 117.30 159.43 20.98
CA GLU A 462 117.14 160.73 21.66
C GLU A 462 118.23 160.95 22.71
N ARG A 463 118.56 159.92 23.51
CA ARG A 463 119.66 159.98 24.49
C ARG A 463 121.02 160.21 23.84
N LYS A 464 121.31 159.59 22.69
CA LYS A 464 122.53 159.85 21.91
C LYS A 464 122.58 161.29 21.41
N GLN A 465 121.50 161.78 20.80
CA GLN A 465 121.43 163.16 20.32
C GLN A 465 121.54 164.20 21.46
N ALA A 466 120.93 163.93 22.60
CA ALA A 466 121.08 164.75 23.80
C ALA A 466 122.52 164.75 24.33
N LEU A 467 123.22 163.61 24.29
CA LEU A 467 124.64 163.51 24.67
C LEU A 467 125.56 164.25 23.68
N GLU A 468 125.31 164.19 22.37
CA GLU A 468 126.06 164.96 21.37
C GLU A 468 125.83 166.47 21.51
N GLN A 469 124.59 166.89 21.78
CA GLN A 469 124.31 168.29 22.12
C GLN A 469 125.01 168.71 23.42
N TYR A 470 125.07 167.83 24.43
CA TYR A 470 125.78 168.09 25.68
C TYR A 470 127.30 168.18 25.49
N GLU A 471 127.91 167.33 24.66
CA GLU A 471 129.31 167.44 24.22
C GLU A 471 129.56 168.75 23.45
N GLY A 472 128.65 169.15 22.55
CA GLY A 472 128.73 170.38 21.78
C GLY A 472 128.61 171.64 22.65
N VAL A 473 127.76 171.61 23.67
CA VAL A 473 127.66 172.66 24.71
C VAL A 473 128.90 172.66 25.60
N LYS A 474 129.42 171.49 26.00
CA LYS A 474 130.63 171.36 26.81
C LYS A 474 131.87 171.93 26.12
N LYS A 475 132.10 171.63 24.83
CA LYS A 475 133.19 172.23 24.03
C LYS A 475 133.02 173.75 23.83
N LYS A 476 131.78 174.24 23.71
CA LYS A 476 131.48 175.70 23.72
C LYS A 476 131.72 176.32 25.11
N LEU A 477 131.50 175.59 26.20
CA LEU A 477 131.86 175.99 27.55
C LEU A 477 133.38 176.08 27.72
N GLU A 478 134.13 175.09 27.24
CA GLU A 478 135.61 175.07 27.27
C GLU A 478 136.20 176.28 26.49
N MET A 479 135.57 176.68 25.37
CA MET A 479 135.92 177.92 24.66
C MET A 479 135.48 179.22 25.39
N ALA A 480 134.49 179.15 26.28
CA ALA A 480 134.04 180.28 27.09
C ALA A 480 134.83 180.44 28.40
N THR A 481 135.45 179.37 28.93
CA THR A 481 136.16 179.34 30.21
C THR A 481 137.56 179.98 30.20
N SER A 482 137.72 181.11 29.50
CA SER A 482 138.71 182.16 29.80
C SER A 482 140.19 181.80 29.50
N LYS A 483 141.09 182.64 28.97
CA LYS A 483 141.09 184.00 28.40
C LYS A 483 140.70 185.21 29.26
N THR A 484 140.38 185.01 30.53
CA THR A 484 140.02 186.09 31.47
C THR A 484 140.69 185.82 32.81
N LYS A 485 141.89 186.39 32.99
CA LYS A 485 142.58 186.39 34.28
C LYS A 485 141.84 187.26 35.31
N SER A 486 142.16 187.00 36.58
CA SER A 486 142.14 187.97 37.68
C SER A 486 140.78 188.31 38.31
N TRP A 487 140.78 188.28 39.65
CA TRP A 487 139.69 188.61 40.59
C TRP A 487 138.42 187.75 40.49
N LYS A 488 137.79 187.36 41.61
CA LYS A 488 138.19 187.31 43.04
C LYS A 488 137.28 186.24 43.66
N ASP A 489 137.81 185.27 44.40
CA ASP A 489 137.95 185.31 45.86
C ASP A 489 136.72 185.83 46.62
N LYS A 490 136.25 185.01 47.57
CA LYS A 490 135.19 185.26 48.58
C LYS A 490 133.76 185.25 48.00
N VAL A 491 132.85 184.34 48.37
CA VAL A 491 132.84 183.29 49.42
C VAL A 491 132.05 182.09 48.87
N ALA A 492 132.47 180.82 48.79
CA ALA A 492 133.61 180.03 49.29
C ALA A 492 133.53 179.51 50.75
N GLN A 493 132.84 178.37 50.99
CA GLN A 493 133.16 177.33 52.01
C GLN A 493 132.11 176.16 52.11
N HIS A 494 132.57 174.89 52.25
CA HIS A 494 131.88 173.66 52.79
C HIS A 494 130.54 173.14 52.15
N GLU A 495 130.00 171.92 52.37
CA GLU A 495 130.48 170.49 52.30
C GLU A 495 129.30 169.44 52.41
N GLY A 496 129.33 168.28 51.70
CA GLY A 496 128.87 166.91 52.15
C GLY A 496 127.38 166.36 52.20
N LEU A 497 127.19 165.09 51.69
CA LEU A 497 126.57 163.85 52.32
C LEU A 497 125.01 163.46 52.44
N ILE A 498 124.56 162.36 51.75
CA ILE A 498 123.88 161.05 52.24
C ILE A 498 122.31 160.76 52.56
N ARG A 499 121.63 159.76 51.86
CA ARG A 499 120.63 158.59 52.19
C ARG A 499 119.03 158.56 52.54
N LEU A 500 118.24 157.52 52.00
CA LEU A 500 117.13 156.54 52.50
C LEU A 500 115.49 156.67 52.62
N ILE A 501 114.64 155.69 52.08
CA ILE A 501 113.41 154.79 52.53
C ILE A 501 111.81 155.13 52.82
N GLU A 502 110.72 154.34 52.38
CA GLU A 502 109.35 153.91 53.08
C GLU A 502 107.86 153.68 52.37
N PRO A 503 106.63 153.40 53.04
CA PRO A 503 105.37 152.58 52.58
C PRO A 503 103.79 152.88 52.99
N GLY A 504 102.68 152.04 52.72
CA GLY A 504 101.17 152.19 53.14
C GLY A 504 99.97 151.11 52.84
N SER A 505 98.64 151.19 53.31
CA SER A 505 97.40 150.23 53.05
C SER A 505 95.90 150.45 53.68
N LYS A 506 94.74 149.70 53.31
CA LYS A 506 93.32 149.35 53.97
C LYS A 506 91.92 149.52 53.15
N ASN A 507 90.56 149.19 53.37
CA ASN A 507 89.45 148.29 54.05
C ASN A 507 87.95 148.55 53.43
N PRO A 508 86.60 148.23 53.80
CA PRO A 508 85.69 147.44 54.79
C PRO A 508 84.29 146.68 54.29
N HIS A 509 83.09 146.57 55.02
CA HIS A 509 81.75 145.80 54.75
C HIS A 509 80.37 146.22 55.50
N LEU A 510 79.19 145.47 55.48
CA LEU A 510 77.86 145.70 56.23
C LEU A 510 77.07 144.40 56.73
N ILE A 511 76.07 144.49 57.66
CA ILE A 511 75.76 143.50 58.76
C ILE A 511 74.28 143.44 59.32
N THR A 512 73.83 142.34 59.98
CA THR A 512 72.84 142.31 61.09
C THR A 512 73.45 141.76 62.40
N ASN A 513 72.78 141.79 63.55
CA ASN A 513 73.37 141.40 64.86
C ASN A 513 73.83 139.93 65.02
N TRP A 514 73.68 139.06 64.00
CA TRP A 514 74.42 137.77 63.88
C TRP A 514 75.04 137.53 62.47
N GLY A 515 75.06 138.53 61.58
CA GLY A 515 75.55 138.42 60.20
C GLY A 515 74.51 138.80 59.13
N PRO A 516 74.82 138.76 57.81
CA PRO A 516 73.85 139.07 56.76
C PRO A 516 72.66 138.08 56.79
N ALA A 517 71.47 138.57 57.12
CA ALA A 517 70.33 137.72 57.52
C ALA A 517 69.58 137.09 56.33
N ALA A 518 68.91 135.95 56.61
CA ALA A 518 68.59 134.94 55.60
C ALA A 518 67.13 134.43 55.63
N PHE A 519 66.15 135.32 55.77
CA PHE A 519 64.72 135.03 55.54
C PHE A 519 64.10 136.17 54.73
N THR A 520 63.02 135.89 53.99
CA THR A 520 62.27 136.94 53.27
C THR A 520 60.86 137.11 53.83
N GLN A 521 60.29 138.31 53.65
CA GLN A 521 59.05 138.74 54.32
C GLN A 521 57.84 137.79 54.11
N ALA A 522 57.81 137.04 53.00
CA ALA A 522 56.67 136.23 52.58
C ALA A 522 56.50 134.91 53.38
N GLU A 523 57.57 134.34 53.94
CA GLU A 523 57.54 133.03 54.61
C GLU A 523 56.75 133.04 55.94
N LEU A 524 56.30 134.22 56.40
CA LEU A 524 55.62 134.41 57.67
C LEU A 524 54.10 134.12 57.59
N GLU A 525 53.45 134.49 56.48
CA GLU A 525 51.97 134.47 56.39
C GLU A 525 51.38 133.06 56.23
N GLU A 526 52.12 132.14 55.61
CA GLU A 526 51.64 130.78 55.30
C GLU A 526 51.37 129.96 56.58
N ARG A 527 52.13 130.23 57.65
CA ARG A 527 51.94 129.58 58.97
C ARG A 527 50.62 129.92 59.65
N GLU A 528 49.98 131.05 59.33
CA GLU A 528 48.78 131.51 60.05
C GLU A 528 47.50 130.80 59.60
N LYS A 529 47.42 130.38 58.34
CA LYS A 529 46.23 129.68 57.78
C LYS A 529 46.10 128.24 58.30
N SER A 530 47.23 127.55 58.50
CA SER A 530 47.29 126.13 58.90
C SER A 530 46.52 125.83 60.22
N TRP A 531 46.50 126.79 61.15
CA TRP A 531 46.03 126.53 62.52
C TRP A 531 44.50 126.54 62.68
N LYS A 532 43.75 127.17 61.77
CA LYS A 532 42.30 127.41 61.94
C LYS A 532 41.40 126.21 61.64
N GLY A 533 41.92 125.12 61.04
CA GLY A 533 41.11 123.95 60.64
C GLY A 533 40.69 122.99 61.76
N LYS A 534 41.22 123.12 63.00
CA LYS A 534 41.04 122.13 64.08
C LYS A 534 39.85 122.44 65.04
N LYS A 535 38.67 122.81 64.52
CA LYS A 535 37.49 123.15 65.34
C LYS A 535 36.11 122.73 64.76
N SER A 536 35.85 121.42 64.72
CA SER A 536 34.51 120.80 64.73
C SER A 536 34.69 119.27 64.74
N THR A 537 34.68 118.57 65.89
CA THR A 537 33.51 118.05 66.63
C THR A 537 32.61 117.14 65.79
N GLU A 538 32.31 115.91 66.19
CA GLU A 538 32.67 115.18 67.44
C GLU A 538 33.81 114.17 67.26
#